data_AF-A0A7V1M3N2-F1
#
_entry.id   AF-A0A7V1M3N2-F1
#
_cell.length_a   1.000
_cell.length_b   1.000
_cell.length_c   1.000
_cell.angle_alpha   90.00
_cell.angle_beta   90.00
_cell.angle_gamma   90.00
#
_symmetry.space_group_name_H-M   'P 1'
#
loop_
_entity.id
_entity.type
_entity.pdbx_description
1 polymer ?
#
loop_
_entity_poly.entity_id
_entity_poly.type
_entity_poly.pdbx_seq_one_letter_code
_entity_poly.pdbx_strand_id
1 'polypeptide(L)'
;MTNGHDTHTHIVPIRVYLLVYVALLVLLVATVGAAYLPGHHTLLNNVIALTIAVVKAVLVILYFMHVRYSTRLTWLWASAGFFWLLIMFILTLGDYFTRHWVPVLGWE
;
A
#
# COMPACT_ATOMS: atom_id res chain seq x y z
N MET A 1 15.70 -49.32 -12.00
CA MET A 1 14.53 -48.45 -11.71
C MET A 1 15.00 -47.32 -10.82
N THR A 2 15.55 -46.24 -11.39
CA THR A 2 15.98 -45.05 -10.63
C THR A 2 14.92 -43.99 -10.83
N ASN A 3 14.16 -43.71 -9.77
CA ASN A 3 13.09 -42.72 -9.75
C ASN A 3 13.67 -41.33 -10.04
N GLY A 4 13.29 -40.75 -11.19
CA GLY A 4 13.53 -39.35 -11.50
C GLY A 4 12.76 -38.49 -10.50
N HIS A 5 13.49 -37.80 -9.63
CA HIS A 5 12.91 -36.81 -8.73
C HIS A 5 12.89 -35.48 -9.50
N ASP A 6 11.89 -35.33 -10.38
CA ASP A 6 11.64 -34.08 -11.09
C ASP A 6 11.18 -33.04 -10.07
N THR A 7 12.12 -32.24 -9.55
CA THR A 7 11.84 -31.10 -8.69
C THR A 7 11.19 -30.00 -9.52
N HIS A 8 9.87 -30.10 -9.72
CA HIS A 8 9.05 -29.02 -10.23
C HIS A 8 8.98 -27.89 -9.19
N THR A 9 10.06 -27.11 -9.10
CA THR A 9 10.07 -25.84 -8.38
C THR A 9 9.09 -24.90 -9.08
N HIS A 10 7.93 -24.69 -8.47
CA HIS A 10 6.91 -23.75 -8.91
C HIS A 10 7.37 -22.31 -8.62
N ILE A 11 8.45 -21.89 -9.28
CA ILE A 11 8.92 -20.50 -9.30
C ILE A 11 8.02 -19.73 -10.25
N VAL A 12 7.27 -18.77 -9.71
CA VAL A 12 6.43 -17.86 -10.47
C VAL A 12 7.29 -17.22 -11.58
N PRO A 13 6.83 -17.19 -12.84
CA PRO A 13 7.68 -16.81 -13.96
C PRO A 13 8.17 -15.37 -13.80
N ILE A 14 9.47 -15.14 -14.02
CA ILE A 14 10.15 -13.84 -13.91
C ILE A 14 9.44 -12.73 -14.70
N ARG A 15 8.74 -13.11 -15.78
CA ARG A 15 7.93 -12.22 -16.63
C ARG A 15 6.86 -11.47 -15.83
N VAL A 16 6.25 -12.08 -14.81
CA VAL A 16 5.22 -11.42 -13.99
C VAL A 16 5.84 -10.29 -13.17
N TYR A 17 7.00 -10.52 -12.54
CA TYR A 17 7.70 -9.46 -11.80
C TYR A 17 8.14 -8.32 -12.71
N LEU A 18 8.65 -8.63 -13.92
CA LEU A 18 9.05 -7.60 -14.87
C LEU A 18 7.87 -6.76 -15.36
N LEU A 19 6.71 -7.38 -15.63
CA LEU A 19 5.52 -6.65 -16.05
C LEU A 19 5.03 -5.71 -14.94
N VAL A 20 4.95 -6.21 -13.70
CA VAL A 20 4.54 -5.39 -12.55
C VAL A 20 5.56 -4.29 -12.27
N TYR A 21 6.86 -4.56 -12.42
CA TYR A 21 7.91 -3.56 -12.29
C TYR A 21 7.69 -2.39 -13.27
N VAL A 22 7.45 -2.69 -14.55
CA VAL A 22 7.16 -1.66 -15.55
C VAL A 22 5.88 -0.89 -15.19
N ALA A 23 4.82 -1.58 -14.74
CA ALA A 23 3.60 -0.91 -14.27
C ALA A 23 3.86 0.04 -13.10
N LEU A 24 4.72 -0.32 -12.15
CA LEU A 24 5.12 0.55 -11.05
C LEU A 24 5.94 1.76 -11.51
N LEU A 25 6.81 1.60 -12.52
CA LEU A 25 7.54 2.72 -13.12
C LEU A 25 6.60 3.70 -13.83
N VAL A 26 5.61 3.19 -14.56
CA VAL A 26 4.59 4.06 -15.18
C VAL A 26 3.82 4.84 -14.12
N LEU A 27 3.38 4.17 -13.05
CA LEU A 27 2.71 4.84 -11.93
C LEU A 27 3.62 5.85 -11.23
N LEU A 28 4.94 5.60 -11.16
CA LEU A 28 5.92 6.55 -10.62
C LEU A 28 5.97 7.82 -11.45
N VAL A 29 6.16 7.67 -12.76
CA VAL A 29 6.22 8.81 -13.68
C VAL A 29 4.90 9.58 -13.62
N ALA A 30 3.76 8.89 -13.51
CA ALA A 30 2.46 9.54 -13.34
C ALA A 30 2.37 10.38 -12.05
N THR A 31 2.81 9.85 -10.90
CA THR A 31 2.81 10.62 -9.64
C THR A 31 3.75 11.83 -9.70
N VAL A 32 4.95 11.64 -10.28
CA VAL A 32 5.94 12.71 -10.44
C VAL A 32 5.41 13.79 -11.39
N GLY A 33 4.86 13.39 -12.54
CA GLY A 33 4.23 14.31 -13.49
C GLY A 33 3.07 15.08 -12.87
N ALA A 34 2.23 14.41 -12.07
CA ALA A 34 1.14 15.07 -11.34
C ALA A 34 1.64 16.14 -10.36
N ALA A 35 2.81 15.94 -9.74
CA ALA A 35 3.40 16.92 -8.83
C ALA A 35 3.89 18.20 -9.53
N TYR A 36 4.26 18.12 -10.81
CA TYR A 36 4.75 19.28 -11.58
C TYR A 36 3.64 20.06 -12.32
N LEU A 37 2.38 19.61 -12.26
CA LEU A 37 1.27 20.32 -12.89
C LEU A 37 0.97 21.64 -12.16
N PRO A 38 0.66 22.73 -12.89
CA PRO A 38 0.17 23.97 -12.28
C PRO A 38 -1.18 23.70 -11.59
N GLY A 39 -1.24 23.89 -10.27
CA GLY A 39 -2.40 23.53 -9.43
C GLY A 39 -2.17 22.40 -8.41
N HIS A 40 -0.93 21.93 -8.25
CA HIS A 40 -0.58 20.82 -7.34
C HIS A 40 -0.97 21.01 -5.86
N HIS A 41 -1.21 22.23 -5.39
CA HIS A 41 -1.64 22.54 -4.02
C HIS A 41 -3.14 22.30 -3.74
N THR A 42 -3.90 21.92 -4.76
CA THR A 42 -5.34 21.73 -4.59
C THR A 42 -5.64 20.38 -3.93
N LEU A 43 -6.68 20.31 -3.09
CA LEU A 43 -7.11 19.07 -2.41
C LEU A 43 -7.31 17.90 -3.38
N LEU A 44 -7.81 18.18 -4.58
CA LEU A 44 -8.03 17.20 -5.63
C LEU A 44 -6.72 16.55 -6.11
N ASN A 45 -5.61 17.29 -6.18
CA ASN A 45 -4.32 16.72 -6.54
C ASN A 45 -3.80 15.76 -5.45
N ASN A 46 -3.99 16.11 -4.17
CA ASN A 46 -3.65 15.22 -3.05
C ASN A 46 -4.46 13.92 -3.10
N VAL A 47 -5.75 13.98 -3.40
CA VAL A 47 -6.60 12.79 -3.54
C VAL A 47 -6.13 11.90 -4.69
N ILE A 48 -5.76 12.50 -5.83
CA ILE A 48 -5.20 11.77 -6.99
C ILE A 48 -3.88 11.11 -6.60
N ALA A 49 -2.96 11.85 -5.98
CA ALA A 49 -1.66 11.34 -5.56
C ALA A 49 -1.79 10.18 -4.56
N LEU A 50 -2.69 10.30 -3.58
CA LEU A 50 -3.01 9.24 -2.62
C LEU A 50 -3.59 8.01 -3.32
N THR A 51 -4.49 8.19 -4.27
CA THR A 51 -5.09 7.08 -5.03
C THR A 51 -4.01 6.33 -5.81
N ILE A 52 -3.11 7.04 -6.49
CA ILE A 52 -1.98 6.41 -7.20
C ILE A 52 -1.05 5.68 -6.22
N ALA A 53 -0.79 6.28 -5.05
CA ALA A 53 0.04 5.65 -4.01
C ALA A 53 -0.59 4.34 -3.49
N VAL A 54 -1.91 4.31 -3.26
CA VAL A 54 -2.64 3.10 -2.85
C VAL A 54 -2.55 2.02 -3.93
N VAL A 55 -2.77 2.37 -5.20
CA VAL A 55 -2.66 1.41 -6.32
C VAL A 55 -1.26 0.81 -6.40
N LYS A 56 -0.21 1.63 -6.25
CA LYS A 56 1.17 1.14 -6.17
C LYS A 56 1.38 0.17 -5.01
N ALA A 57 0.93 0.52 -3.81
CA ALA A 57 1.08 -0.33 -2.63
C ALA A 57 0.40 -1.69 -2.82
N VAL A 58 -0.82 -1.70 -3.38
CA VAL A 58 -1.55 -2.94 -3.68
C VAL A 58 -0.79 -3.81 -4.68
N LEU A 59 -0.26 -3.24 -5.76
CA LEU A 59 0.56 -3.99 -6.73
C LEU A 59 1.79 -4.61 -6.09
N VAL A 60 2.49 -3.86 -5.23
CA VAL A 60 3.68 -4.36 -4.51
C VAL A 60 3.31 -5.52 -3.58
N ILE A 61 2.25 -5.38 -2.79
CA ILE A 61 1.81 -6.40 -1.83
C ILE A 61 1.38 -7.69 -2.56
N LEU A 62 0.59 -7.57 -3.62
CA LEU A 62 0.06 -8.74 -4.31
C LEU A 62 1.15 -9.53 -5.04
N TYR A 63 2.07 -8.85 -5.71
CA TYR A 63 3.05 -9.48 -6.59
C TYR A 63 4.44 -9.60 -5.96
N PHE A 64 5.07 -8.50 -5.53
CA PHE A 64 6.44 -8.55 -4.99
C PHE A 64 6.51 -9.22 -3.63
N MET A 65 5.56 -8.96 -2.73
CA MET A 65 5.47 -9.67 -1.45
C MET A 65 4.83 -11.05 -1.58
N HIS A 66 4.49 -11.49 -2.79
CA HIS A 66 3.89 -12.80 -3.08
C HIS A 66 2.62 -13.12 -2.27
N VAL A 67 1.91 -12.12 -1.75
CA VAL A 67 0.74 -12.35 -0.90
C VAL A 67 -0.37 -13.04 -1.69
N ARG A 68 -0.49 -12.77 -3.01
CA ARG A 68 -1.44 -13.46 -3.89
C ARG A 68 -1.20 -14.97 -3.99
N TYR A 69 0.04 -15.43 -3.89
CA TYR A 69 0.44 -16.83 -4.04
C TYR A 69 0.66 -17.52 -2.69
N SER A 70 0.54 -16.78 -1.59
CA SER A 70 0.80 -17.27 -0.24
C SER A 70 -0.42 -18.01 0.34
N THR A 71 -0.20 -18.71 1.45
CA THR A 71 -1.26 -19.43 2.15
C THR A 71 -2.30 -18.47 2.75
N ARG A 72 -3.48 -19.01 3.09
CA ARG A 72 -4.55 -18.24 3.77
C ARG A 72 -4.09 -17.65 5.11
N LEU A 73 -3.13 -18.28 5.78
CA LEU A 73 -2.54 -17.77 7.01
C LEU A 73 -1.79 -16.45 6.79
N THR A 74 -1.00 -16.35 5.71
CA THR A 74 -0.31 -15.11 5.34
C THR A 74 -1.31 -13.98 5.03
N TRP A 75 -2.40 -14.30 4.34
CA TRP A 75 -3.48 -13.35 4.07
C TRP A 75 -4.14 -12.83 5.35
N LEU A 76 -4.39 -13.72 6.33
CA LEU A 76 -4.96 -13.34 7.62
C LEU A 76 -4.06 -12.33 8.34
N TRP A 77 -2.77 -12.63 8.46
CA TRP A 77 -1.81 -11.73 9.10
C TRP A 77 -1.63 -10.40 8.37
N ALA A 78 -1.59 -10.42 7.03
CA ALA A 78 -1.54 -9.19 6.24
C ALA A 78 -2.78 -8.31 6.50
N SER A 79 -3.98 -8.89 6.49
CA SER A 79 -5.21 -8.18 6.78
C SER A 79 -5.28 -7.67 8.24
N ALA A 80 -4.78 -8.44 9.20
CA ALA A 80 -4.71 -8.04 10.60
C ALA A 80 -3.80 -6.82 10.80
N GLY A 81 -2.68 -6.74 10.07
CA GLY A 81 -1.81 -5.57 10.07
C GLY A 81 -2.51 -4.31 9.54
N PHE A 82 -3.23 -4.42 8.42
CA PHE A 82 -4.03 -3.29 7.88
C PHE A 82 -5.19 -2.90 8.80
N PHE A 83 -5.85 -3.87 9.41
CA PHE A 83 -6.91 -3.63 10.40
C PHE A 83 -6.37 -2.88 11.62
N TRP A 84 -5.21 -3.29 12.14
CA TRP A 84 -4.55 -2.62 13.24
C TRP A 84 -4.12 -1.19 12.88
N LEU A 85 -3.55 -1.01 11.69
CA LEU A 85 -3.18 0.30 11.16
C LEU A 85 -4.41 1.23 11.06
N LEU A 86 -5.54 0.71 10.58
CA LEU A 86 -6.79 1.46 10.50
C LEU A 86 -7.26 1.95 11.88
N ILE A 87 -7.18 1.09 12.91
CA ILE A 87 -7.49 1.49 14.29
C ILE A 87 -6.58 2.63 14.73
N MET A 88 -5.28 2.52 14.51
CA MET A 88 -4.32 3.57 14.87
C MET A 88 -4.65 4.89 14.16
N PHE A 89 -4.96 4.88 12.86
CA PHE A 89 -5.36 6.09 12.14
C PHE A 89 -6.62 6.74 12.71
N ILE A 90 -7.66 5.94 12.99
CA ILE A 90 -8.92 6.45 13.54
C ILE A 90 -8.69 7.08 14.91
N LEU A 91 -7.94 6.42 15.79
CA LEU A 91 -7.65 6.93 17.14
C LEU A 91 -6.81 8.21 17.08
N THR A 92 -5.74 8.22 16.28
CA THR A 92 -4.86 9.39 16.15
C THR A 92 -5.57 10.58 15.51
N LEU A 93 -6.28 10.39 14.40
CA LEU A 93 -7.04 11.47 13.76
C LEU A 93 -8.16 11.96 14.68
N GLY A 94 -8.86 11.04 15.35
CA GLY A 94 -9.90 11.37 16.33
C GLY A 94 -9.37 12.24 17.47
N ASP A 95 -8.19 11.92 18.01
CA ASP A 95 -7.50 12.75 19.00
C ASP A 95 -7.22 14.16 18.45
N TYR A 96 -6.57 14.26 17.28
CA TYR A 96 -6.27 15.56 16.67
C TYR A 96 -7.53 16.42 16.41
N PHE A 97 -8.62 15.83 15.91
CA PHE A 97 -9.86 16.56 15.62
C PHE A 97 -10.57 17.03 16.90
N THR A 98 -10.51 16.26 17.98
CA THR A 98 -11.20 16.58 19.24
C THR A 98 -10.36 17.39 20.22
N ARG A 99 -9.03 17.48 20.01
CA ARG A 99 -8.11 18.19 20.91
C ARG A 99 -8.48 19.65 21.14
N HIS A 100 -9.00 20.32 20.12
CA HIS A 100 -9.43 21.72 20.18
C HIS A 100 -10.77 21.92 20.91
N TRP A 101 -11.48 20.83 21.24
CA TRP A 101 -12.81 20.90 21.88
C TRP A 101 -12.71 21.01 23.40
N VAL A 102 -11.53 20.73 23.98
CA VAL A 102 -11.30 20.89 25.41
C VAL A 102 -10.96 22.36 25.68
N PRO A 103 -11.79 23.11 26.42
CA PRO A 103 -11.41 24.44 26.87
C PRO A 103 -10.17 24.31 27.74
N VAL A 104 -9.09 25.04 27.41
CA VAL A 104 -7.92 25.14 28.28
C VAL A 104 -8.36 25.84 29.55
N LEU A 105 -8.63 25.08 30.61
CA LEU A 105 -8.81 25.63 31.94
C LEU A 105 -7.43 26.11 32.39
N GLY A 106 -7.14 27.39 32.16
CA GLY A 106 -5.98 28.06 32.73
C GLY A 106 -6.13 28.04 34.24
N TRP A 107 -5.16 27.45 34.94
CA TRP A 107 -5.05 27.59 36.38
C TRP A 107 -4.45 28.97 36.66
N GLU A 108 -5.32 29.98 36.73
CA GLU A 108 -5.09 31.15 37.58
C GLU A 108 -5.35 30.79 39.05
#